data_AF-A0A8B3N944-F1
#
_entry.id   AF-A0A8B3N944-F1
#
_cell.length_a   1.000
_cell.length_b   1.000
_cell.length_c   1.000
_cell.angle_alpha   90.00
_cell.angle_beta   90.00
_cell.angle_gamma   90.00
#
_symmetry.space_group_name_H-M   'P 1'
#
loop_
_entity.id
_entity.type
_entity.pdbx_description
1 polymer ?
#
loop_
_entity_poly.entity_id
_entity_poly.type
_entity_poly.pdbx_seq_one_letter_code
_entity_poly.pdbx_strand_id
1 'polypeptide(L)'
;DLQAEVDAFYGAFLGTVAKGRGTRLTAAAARKTEARTFIGKAAVDAGIADRVGSFESVLAELSRASTPNGGRSTPQKGSTSMSETTGAAAAIELAGIPKADHDATVAAAETKGHATGVAHENKRLTTALGAESVKGDGGRMAAALDLATKSPAMTGEDVAAFVVANVAAFKPVDAGAEVYEKSRLAAAGLAQPGAGKSAAASQEAANRILANYRASTG
;
A
#
# COMPACT_ATOMS: atom_id res chain seq x y z
N ASP A 1 47.81 8.10 -48.98
CA ASP A 1 47.15 7.31 -47.93
C ASP A 1 45.81 7.91 -47.51
N LEU A 2 45.78 9.18 -47.08
CA LEU A 2 44.54 9.89 -46.68
C LEU A 2 43.38 9.79 -47.69
N GLN A 3 43.65 9.85 -48.99
CA GLN A 3 42.59 9.72 -50.00
C GLN A 3 41.94 8.32 -50.00
N ALA A 4 42.73 7.26 -49.80
CA ALA A 4 42.21 5.89 -49.76
C ALA A 4 41.34 5.67 -48.51
N GLU A 5 41.71 6.30 -47.39
CA GLU A 5 40.92 6.28 -46.16
C GLU A 5 39.58 7.02 -46.32
N VAL A 6 39.58 8.20 -46.96
CA VAL A 6 38.35 8.93 -47.31
C VAL A 6 37.44 8.09 -48.21
N ASP A 7 38.01 7.44 -49.23
CA ASP A 7 37.24 6.59 -50.15
C ASP A 7 36.65 5.37 -49.43
N ALA A 8 37.37 4.79 -48.45
CA ALA A 8 36.87 3.70 -47.63
C ALA A 8 35.69 4.13 -46.75
N PHE A 9 35.79 5.25 -46.04
CA PHE A 9 34.67 5.79 -45.25
C PHE A 9 33.47 6.16 -46.12
N TYR A 10 33.73 6.75 -47.29
CA TYR A 10 32.67 7.08 -48.23
C TYR A 10 31.95 5.83 -48.76
N GLY A 11 32.70 4.76 -49.06
CA GLY A 11 32.12 3.46 -49.41
C GLY A 11 31.25 2.86 -48.31
N ALA A 12 31.73 2.89 -47.06
CA ALA A 12 30.97 2.39 -45.90
C ALA A 12 29.67 3.17 -45.65
N PHE A 13 29.71 4.49 -45.80
CA PHE A 13 28.52 5.35 -45.71
C PHE A 13 27.48 4.98 -46.78
N LEU A 14 27.90 4.88 -48.04
CA LEU A 14 26.99 4.55 -49.15
C LEU A 14 26.39 3.14 -49.01
N GLY A 15 27.17 2.17 -48.52
CA GLY A 15 26.67 0.83 -48.22
C GLY A 15 25.57 0.84 -47.14
N THR A 16 25.76 1.65 -46.09
CA THR A 16 24.78 1.79 -45.00
C THR A 16 23.51 2.47 -45.48
N VAL A 17 23.64 3.54 -46.28
CA VAL A 17 22.48 4.24 -46.87
C VAL A 17 21.68 3.32 -47.79
N ALA A 18 22.36 2.55 -48.65
CA ALA A 18 21.69 1.61 -49.55
C ALA A 18 20.94 0.52 -48.77
N LYS A 19 21.53 0.00 -47.70
CA LYS A 19 20.87 -0.98 -46.82
C LYS A 19 19.65 -0.39 -46.11
N GLY A 20 19.75 0.83 -45.60
CA GLY A 20 18.67 1.49 -44.86
C GLY A 20 17.51 1.98 -45.73
N ARG A 21 17.76 2.31 -47.00
CA ARG A 21 16.73 2.79 -47.94
C ARG A 21 16.18 1.72 -48.87
N GLY A 22 16.92 0.63 -49.09
CA GLY A 22 16.50 -0.50 -49.92
C GLY A 22 16.29 -0.08 -51.37
N THR A 23 15.11 -0.39 -51.92
CA THR A 23 14.76 -0.08 -53.32
C THR A 23 14.64 1.42 -53.61
N ARG A 24 14.58 2.27 -52.58
CA ARG A 24 14.35 3.72 -52.72
C ARG A 24 15.60 4.51 -53.05
N LEU A 25 16.77 4.04 -52.62
CA LEU A 25 18.04 4.73 -52.88
C LEU A 25 19.19 3.74 -52.87
N THR A 26 19.74 3.47 -54.05
CA THR A 26 20.92 2.61 -54.21
C THR A 26 22.20 3.37 -53.88
N ALA A 27 23.30 2.67 -53.60
CA ALA A 27 24.60 3.29 -53.34
C ALA A 27 25.08 4.18 -54.51
N ALA A 28 24.77 3.79 -55.75
CA ALA A 28 25.09 4.58 -56.94
C ALA A 28 24.24 5.86 -57.03
N ALA A 29 22.96 5.79 -56.70
CA ALA A 29 22.08 6.95 -56.65
C ALA A 29 22.46 7.91 -55.51
N ALA A 30 22.81 7.37 -54.34
CA ALA A 30 23.34 8.17 -53.22
C ALA A 30 24.69 8.82 -53.57
N ARG A 31 25.54 8.18 -54.38
CA ARG A 31 26.79 8.81 -54.86
C ARG A 31 26.51 9.99 -55.79
N LYS A 32 25.48 9.90 -56.64
CA LYS A 32 25.07 10.99 -57.56
C LYS A 32 24.52 12.23 -56.84
N THR A 33 24.22 12.16 -55.55
CA THR A 33 23.76 13.34 -54.82
C THR A 33 24.91 14.30 -54.46
N GLU A 34 26.16 13.90 -54.70
CA GLU A 34 27.36 14.76 -54.57
C GLU A 34 27.43 15.51 -53.23
N ALA A 35 26.99 14.87 -52.14
CA ALA A 35 26.90 15.47 -50.81
C ALA A 35 26.09 16.78 -50.74
N ARG A 36 25.14 17.00 -51.67
CA ARG A 36 24.24 18.14 -51.66
C ARG A 36 23.26 18.08 -50.47
N THR A 37 22.92 19.24 -49.93
CA THR A 37 21.91 19.39 -48.87
C THR A 37 20.50 19.36 -49.46
N PHE A 38 19.62 18.51 -48.91
CA PHE A 38 18.21 18.44 -49.27
C PHE A 38 17.34 18.83 -48.08
N ILE A 39 16.39 19.74 -48.28
CA ILE A 39 15.51 20.25 -47.22
C ILE A 39 14.08 19.78 -47.46
N GLY A 40 13.45 19.22 -46.42
CA GLY A 40 12.04 18.85 -46.41
C GLY A 40 11.64 17.92 -47.56
N LYS A 41 10.72 18.39 -48.41
CA LYS A 41 10.14 17.61 -49.52
C LYS A 41 11.20 17.15 -50.53
N ALA A 42 12.25 17.94 -50.76
CA ALA A 42 13.34 17.55 -51.66
C ALA A 42 14.10 16.31 -51.18
N ALA A 43 14.19 16.08 -49.86
CA ALA A 43 14.82 14.89 -49.30
C ALA A 43 13.95 13.63 -49.48
N VAL A 44 12.62 13.82 -49.44
CA VAL A 44 11.66 12.74 -49.72
C VAL A 44 11.71 12.34 -51.19
N ASP A 45 11.74 13.33 -52.09
CA ASP A 45 11.79 13.09 -53.54
C ASP A 45 13.11 12.44 -53.97
N ALA A 46 14.21 12.78 -53.31
CA ALA A 46 15.50 12.12 -53.50
C ALA A 46 15.57 10.71 -52.87
N GLY A 47 14.53 10.23 -52.18
CA GLY A 47 14.51 8.93 -51.51
C GLY A 47 15.40 8.85 -50.26
N ILE A 48 15.90 10.00 -49.78
CA ILE A 48 16.75 10.10 -48.59
C ILE A 48 15.90 10.15 -47.32
N ALA A 49 14.67 10.63 -47.38
CA ALA A 49 13.72 10.65 -46.27
C ALA A 49 12.42 9.91 -46.64
N ASP A 50 11.74 9.34 -45.64
CA ASP A 50 10.45 8.68 -45.85
C ASP A 50 9.33 9.71 -46.08
N ARG A 51 9.20 10.69 -45.17
CA ARG A 51 8.16 11.73 -45.14
C ARG A 51 8.65 12.97 -44.37
N VAL A 52 7.89 14.06 -44.46
CA VAL A 52 8.03 15.26 -43.60
C VAL A 52 6.84 15.32 -42.66
N GLY A 53 7.07 15.51 -41.36
CA GLY A 53 6.03 15.57 -40.34
C GLY A 53 6.53 16.20 -39.04
N SER A 54 5.63 16.35 -38.06
CA SER A 54 5.99 16.78 -36.71
C SER A 54 6.40 15.59 -35.85
N PHE A 55 7.16 15.84 -34.77
CA PHE A 55 7.52 14.81 -33.80
C PHE A 55 6.29 14.07 -33.25
N GLU A 56 5.25 14.83 -32.87
CA GLU A 56 3.98 14.27 -32.37
C GLU A 56 3.32 13.30 -33.36
N SER A 57 3.36 13.62 -34.66
CA SER A 57 2.79 12.73 -35.68
C SER A 57 3.53 11.40 -35.79
N VAL A 58 4.85 11.41 -35.63
CA VAL A 58 5.70 10.21 -35.67
C VAL A 58 5.52 9.39 -34.40
N LEU A 59 5.43 10.04 -33.24
CA LEU A 59 5.18 9.39 -31.96
C LEU A 59 3.81 8.67 -31.96
N ALA A 60 2.77 9.33 -32.48
CA ALA A 60 1.46 8.74 -32.62
C ALA A 60 1.41 7.59 -33.63
N GLU A 61 2.24 7.61 -34.68
CA GLU A 61 2.34 6.50 -35.63
C GLU A 61 3.07 5.30 -35.03
N LEU A 62 4.17 5.53 -34.31
CA LEU A 62 4.95 4.49 -33.65
C LEU A 62 4.14 3.75 -32.57
N SER A 63 3.33 4.48 -31.81
CA SER A 63 2.45 3.89 -30.79
C SER A 63 1.36 3.00 -31.41
N ARG A 64 0.79 3.41 -32.57
CA ARG A 64 -0.16 2.58 -33.34
C ARG A 64 0.50 1.37 -33.99
N ALA A 65 1.70 1.52 -34.55
CA ALA A 65 2.41 0.40 -35.19
C ALA A 65 2.84 -0.68 -34.18
N SER A 66 3.05 -0.31 -32.92
CA SER A 66 3.40 -1.22 -31.83
C SER A 66 2.20 -2.02 -31.27
N THR A 67 0.98 -1.73 -31.72
CA THR A 67 -0.22 -2.50 -31.39
C THR A 67 -0.59 -3.40 -32.57
N PRO A 68 -0.29 -4.71 -32.54
CA PRO A 68 -0.63 -5.60 -33.66
C PRO A 68 -2.15 -5.75 -33.75
N ASN A 69 -2.72 -5.06 -34.74
CA ASN A 69 -4.14 -5.10 -35.02
C ASN A 69 -4.48 -6.43 -35.72
N GLY A 70 -5.16 -7.32 -35.01
CA GLY A 70 -6.04 -8.41 -35.49
C GLY A 70 -5.62 -9.21 -36.72
N GLY A 71 -5.10 -10.44 -36.52
CA GLY A 71 -4.77 -11.32 -37.63
C GLY A 71 -4.49 -12.78 -37.26
N ARG A 72 -5.52 -13.47 -36.76
CA ARG A 72 -5.76 -14.93 -36.78
C ARG A 72 -4.61 -15.82 -37.29
N SER A 73 -3.93 -16.50 -36.38
CA SER A 73 -3.23 -17.75 -36.68
C SER A 73 -3.46 -18.72 -35.53
N THR A 74 -4.06 -19.86 -35.84
CA THR A 74 -4.39 -20.94 -34.90
C THR A 74 -3.11 -21.53 -34.30
N PRO A 75 -2.98 -21.64 -32.97
CA PRO A 75 -1.76 -22.17 -32.37
C PRO A 75 -1.73 -23.70 -32.44
N GLN A 76 -0.74 -24.25 -33.13
CA GLN A 76 -0.37 -25.65 -32.99
C GLN A 76 0.45 -25.82 -31.70
N LYS A 77 0.06 -26.82 -30.91
CA LYS A 77 0.71 -27.25 -29.67
C LYS A 77 1.97 -28.07 -30.00
N GLY A 78 3.11 -27.74 -29.38
CA GLY A 78 4.31 -28.60 -29.39
C GLY A 78 5.57 -27.82 -29.01
N SER A 79 5.94 -27.83 -27.73
CA SER A 79 7.04 -28.64 -27.18
C SER A 79 8.44 -28.07 -27.46
N THR A 80 8.97 -27.35 -26.47
CA THR A 80 10.38 -26.96 -26.39
C THR A 80 11.23 -28.16 -25.97
N SER A 81 11.91 -28.78 -26.95
CA SER A 81 13.09 -29.61 -26.72
C SER A 81 14.28 -28.85 -27.29
N MET A 82 15.29 -28.60 -26.46
CA MET A 82 16.50 -27.86 -26.83
C MET A 82 17.60 -28.86 -27.19
N SER A 83 17.98 -28.93 -28.46
CA SER A 83 19.28 -29.44 -28.90
C SER A 83 19.72 -28.71 -30.17
N GLU A 84 21.03 -28.49 -30.21
CA GLU A 84 21.89 -28.03 -31.31
C GLU A 84 22.29 -26.54 -31.37
N THR A 85 23.62 -26.41 -31.38
CA THR A 85 24.44 -25.20 -31.46
C THR A 85 24.85 -25.04 -32.92
N THR A 86 24.09 -24.31 -33.75
CA THR A 86 24.61 -23.62 -34.95
C THR A 86 23.57 -22.63 -35.50
N GLY A 87 23.94 -21.36 -35.63
CA GLY A 87 23.44 -20.45 -36.68
C GLY A 87 22.04 -19.83 -36.53
N ALA A 88 22.01 -18.49 -36.63
CA ALA A 88 20.86 -17.59 -36.69
C ALA A 88 20.19 -17.26 -35.34
N ALA A 89 20.12 -15.96 -35.03
CA ALA A 89 19.23 -15.43 -34.00
C ALA A 89 17.79 -15.69 -34.47
N ALA A 90 17.21 -16.82 -34.04
CA ALA A 90 15.78 -16.99 -34.06
C ALA A 90 15.21 -15.84 -33.22
N ALA A 91 14.45 -14.96 -33.87
CA ALA A 91 13.61 -14.01 -33.17
C ALA A 91 12.78 -14.82 -32.19
N ILE A 92 13.11 -14.74 -30.92
CA ILE A 92 12.25 -15.22 -29.85
C ILE A 92 11.06 -14.26 -29.92
N GLU A 93 10.03 -14.62 -30.69
CA GLU A 93 8.71 -14.03 -30.56
C GLU A 93 8.24 -14.38 -29.16
N LEU A 94 8.62 -13.54 -28.20
CA LEU A 94 8.05 -13.53 -26.88
C LEU A 94 6.59 -13.16 -27.08
N ALA A 95 5.72 -14.17 -27.15
CA ALA A 95 4.29 -14.01 -27.26
C ALA A 95 3.85 -12.99 -26.20
N GLY A 96 3.32 -11.85 -26.65
CA GLY A 96 2.74 -10.88 -25.75
C GLY A 96 1.65 -11.55 -24.91
N ILE A 97 1.59 -11.20 -23.62
CA ILE A 97 0.59 -11.76 -22.69
C ILE A 97 -0.81 -11.45 -23.28
N PRO A 98 -1.65 -12.47 -23.53
CA PRO A 98 -3.01 -12.26 -24.04
C PRO A 98 -3.79 -11.30 -23.14
N LYS A 99 -4.61 -10.42 -23.72
CA LYS A 99 -5.40 -9.45 -22.92
C LYS A 99 -6.25 -10.14 -21.84
N ALA A 100 -6.83 -11.30 -22.14
CA ALA A 100 -7.58 -12.09 -21.17
C ALA A 100 -6.70 -12.59 -20.01
N ASP A 101 -5.48 -13.04 -20.31
CA ASP A 101 -4.51 -13.48 -19.30
C ASP A 101 -3.99 -12.29 -18.49
N HIS A 102 -3.73 -11.15 -19.13
CA HIS A 102 -3.38 -9.90 -18.46
C HIS A 102 -4.50 -9.48 -17.50
N ASP A 103 -5.74 -9.39 -17.97
CA ASP A 103 -6.88 -8.97 -17.16
C ASP A 103 -7.14 -9.98 -16.01
N ALA A 104 -6.95 -11.28 -16.24
CA ALA A 104 -7.00 -12.30 -15.20
C ALA A 104 -5.85 -12.16 -14.17
N THR A 105 -4.64 -11.86 -14.62
CA THR A 105 -3.49 -11.61 -13.71
C THR A 105 -3.68 -10.33 -12.90
N VAL A 106 -4.25 -9.27 -13.47
CA VAL A 106 -4.59 -8.04 -12.75
C VAL A 106 -5.66 -8.32 -11.70
N ALA A 107 -6.74 -9.03 -12.06
CA ALA A 107 -7.78 -9.41 -11.10
C ALA A 107 -7.23 -10.29 -9.95
N ALA A 108 -6.33 -11.22 -10.26
CA ALA A 108 -5.66 -12.04 -9.26
C ALA A 108 -4.70 -11.21 -8.38
N ALA A 109 -3.98 -10.26 -8.97
CA ALA A 109 -3.08 -9.35 -8.26
C ALA A 109 -3.84 -8.40 -7.34
N GLU A 110 -4.98 -7.86 -7.78
CA GLU A 110 -5.88 -7.03 -6.95
C GLU A 110 -6.45 -7.84 -5.79
N THR A 111 -6.94 -9.05 -6.04
CA THR A 111 -7.48 -9.94 -5.00
C THR A 111 -6.41 -10.28 -3.96
N LYS A 112 -5.21 -10.67 -4.43
CA LYS A 112 -4.08 -11.00 -3.55
C LYS A 112 -3.59 -9.77 -2.80
N GLY A 113 -3.46 -8.64 -3.48
CA GLY A 113 -3.04 -7.36 -2.93
C GLY A 113 -3.98 -6.89 -1.82
N HIS A 114 -5.29 -6.92 -2.07
CA HIS A 114 -6.32 -6.59 -1.09
C HIS A 114 -6.25 -7.51 0.14
N ALA A 115 -6.19 -8.83 -0.07
CA ALA A 115 -6.07 -9.79 1.03
C ALA A 115 -4.80 -9.56 1.87
N THR A 116 -3.64 -9.34 1.22
CA THR A 116 -2.40 -9.03 1.93
C THR A 116 -2.44 -7.69 2.64
N GLY A 117 -3.09 -6.68 2.05
CA GLY A 117 -3.26 -5.35 2.63
C GLY A 117 -4.12 -5.40 3.90
N VAL A 118 -5.27 -6.08 3.84
CA VAL A 118 -6.15 -6.27 5.01
C VAL A 118 -5.43 -7.06 6.10
N ALA A 119 -4.69 -8.12 5.76
CA ALA A 119 -3.92 -8.88 6.74
C ALA A 119 -2.83 -8.03 7.42
N HIS A 120 -2.11 -7.23 6.65
CA HIS A 120 -1.07 -6.34 7.16
C HIS A 120 -1.66 -5.23 8.05
N GLU A 121 -2.76 -4.63 7.63
CA GLU A 121 -3.49 -3.61 8.39
C GLU A 121 -4.02 -4.16 9.72
N ASN A 122 -4.69 -5.31 9.68
CA ASN A 122 -5.22 -5.96 10.87
C ASN A 122 -4.09 -6.31 11.85
N LYS A 123 -2.95 -6.81 11.34
CA LYS A 123 -1.78 -7.06 12.17
C LYS A 123 -1.27 -5.78 12.82
N ARG A 124 -1.14 -4.69 12.05
CA ARG A 124 -0.67 -3.40 12.55
C ARG A 124 -1.57 -2.87 13.68
N LEU A 125 -2.88 -2.82 13.44
CA LEU A 125 -3.86 -2.33 14.41
C LEU A 125 -3.88 -3.21 15.67
N THR A 126 -3.84 -4.53 15.50
CA THR A 126 -3.80 -5.48 16.62
C THR A 126 -2.54 -5.29 17.46
N THR A 127 -1.38 -5.07 16.85
CA THR A 127 -0.15 -4.78 17.58
C THR A 127 -0.23 -3.44 18.33
N ALA A 128 -0.70 -2.37 17.68
CA ALA A 128 -0.76 -1.04 18.28
C ALA A 128 -1.72 -0.98 19.47
N LEU A 129 -2.92 -1.54 19.32
CA LEU A 129 -3.99 -1.51 20.33
C LEU A 129 -3.81 -2.61 21.38
N GLY A 130 -3.15 -3.71 21.02
CA GLY A 130 -2.91 -4.86 21.89
C GLY A 130 -1.69 -4.71 22.80
N ALA A 131 -0.85 -3.70 22.60
CA ALA A 131 0.30 -3.42 23.45
C ALA A 131 -0.14 -3.21 24.92
N GLU A 132 0.52 -3.85 25.88
CA GLU A 132 0.12 -3.86 27.30
C GLU A 132 -0.01 -2.46 27.93
N SER A 133 0.77 -1.51 27.42
CA SER A 133 0.79 -0.12 27.87
C SER A 133 -0.30 0.77 27.25
N VAL A 134 -1.02 0.25 26.23
CA VAL A 134 -2.12 0.90 25.52
C VAL A 134 -3.44 0.18 25.81
N LYS A 135 -3.41 -1.15 25.89
CA LYS A 135 -4.54 -2.02 26.18
C LYS A 135 -5.09 -1.73 27.58
N GLY A 136 -6.36 -1.36 27.65
CA GLY A 136 -7.05 -1.04 28.91
C GLY A 136 -7.03 0.43 29.30
N ASP A 137 -6.26 1.28 28.60
CA ASP A 137 -6.32 2.73 28.74
C ASP A 137 -7.11 3.34 27.58
N GLY A 138 -8.34 3.78 27.85
CA GLY A 138 -9.22 4.33 26.83
C GLY A 138 -8.67 5.57 26.12
N GLY A 139 -7.89 6.40 26.81
CA GLY A 139 -7.28 7.60 26.24
C GLY A 139 -6.14 7.25 25.29
N ARG A 140 -5.28 6.31 25.68
CA ARG A 140 -4.20 5.80 24.82
C ARG A 140 -4.73 5.02 23.63
N MET A 141 -5.77 4.20 23.83
CA MET A 141 -6.40 3.44 22.74
C MET A 141 -7.00 4.37 21.67
N ALA A 142 -7.69 5.44 22.08
CA ALA A 142 -8.23 6.44 21.16
C ALA A 142 -7.12 7.17 20.39
N ALA A 143 -6.04 7.58 21.06
CA ALA A 143 -4.89 8.22 20.42
C ALA A 143 -4.15 7.27 19.47
N ALA A 144 -4.02 6.00 19.82
CA ALA A 144 -3.41 4.97 18.96
C ALA A 144 -4.23 4.77 17.67
N LEU A 145 -5.56 4.73 17.77
CA LEU A 145 -6.43 4.61 16.59
C LEU A 145 -6.36 5.85 15.69
N ASP A 146 -6.41 7.05 16.27
CA ASP A 146 -6.30 8.31 15.51
C ASP A 146 -4.94 8.44 14.81
N LEU A 147 -3.85 8.07 15.48
CA LEU A 147 -2.52 8.08 14.87
C LEU A 147 -2.37 7.00 13.78
N ALA A 148 -2.84 5.77 14.04
CA ALA A 148 -2.73 4.68 13.08
C ALA A 148 -3.52 4.94 11.79
N THR A 149 -4.60 5.72 11.86
CA THR A 149 -5.42 6.12 10.69
C THR A 149 -4.84 7.30 9.93
N LYS A 150 -4.22 8.27 10.62
CA LYS A 150 -3.56 9.43 9.98
C LYS A 150 -2.17 9.13 9.43
N SER A 151 -1.50 8.10 9.96
CA SER A 151 -0.14 7.72 9.59
C SER A 151 -0.06 6.25 9.13
N PRO A 152 -0.49 5.94 7.89
CA PRO A 152 -0.58 4.55 7.40
C PRO A 152 0.79 3.88 7.17
N ALA A 153 1.87 4.65 7.10
CA ALA A 153 3.24 4.13 6.91
C ALA A 153 3.93 3.71 8.21
N MET A 154 3.39 4.08 9.37
CA MET A 154 3.97 3.77 10.68
C MET A 154 3.71 2.31 11.04
N THR A 155 4.59 1.65 11.79
CA THR A 155 4.35 0.27 12.26
C THR A 155 3.46 0.26 13.51
N GLY A 156 2.91 -0.91 13.88
CA GLY A 156 2.02 -1.01 15.04
C GLY A 156 2.79 -0.79 16.35
N GLU A 157 4.02 -1.26 16.38
CA GLU A 157 4.99 -1.07 17.46
C GLU A 157 5.34 0.41 17.64
N ASP A 158 5.60 1.12 16.55
CA ASP A 158 5.92 2.56 16.60
C ASP A 158 4.73 3.37 17.09
N VAL A 159 3.51 3.04 16.64
CA VAL A 159 2.27 3.70 17.11
C VAL A 159 2.12 3.53 18.62
N ALA A 160 2.31 2.31 19.14
CA ALA A 160 2.26 2.05 20.57
C ALA A 160 3.34 2.84 21.32
N ALA A 161 4.58 2.85 20.84
CA ALA A 161 5.68 3.59 21.46
C ALA A 161 5.40 5.10 21.50
N PHE A 162 4.89 5.67 20.39
CA PHE A 162 4.56 7.09 20.32
C PHE A 162 3.45 7.48 21.30
N VAL A 163 2.39 6.67 21.39
CA VAL A 163 1.28 6.95 22.30
C VAL A 163 1.74 6.85 23.75
N VAL A 164 2.55 5.86 24.09
CA VAL A 164 3.08 5.71 25.46
C VAL A 164 3.97 6.89 25.86
N ALA A 165 4.76 7.42 24.92
CA ALA A 165 5.64 8.56 25.16
C ALA A 165 4.88 9.89 25.29
N ASN A 166 3.77 10.07 24.54
CA ASN A 166 3.10 11.36 24.41
C ASN A 166 1.73 11.46 25.12
N VAL A 167 1.14 10.34 25.51
CA VAL A 167 -0.17 10.29 26.18
C VAL A 167 0.01 9.77 27.61
N ALA A 168 -0.33 10.62 28.57
CA ALA A 168 -0.32 10.27 29.98
C ALA A 168 -1.22 9.05 30.23
N ALA A 169 -0.72 8.09 31.01
CA ALA A 169 -1.55 6.96 31.44
C ALA A 169 -2.72 7.48 32.25
N PHE A 170 -3.91 6.94 31.98
CA PHE A 170 -5.05 7.12 32.85
C PHE A 170 -4.70 6.58 34.24
N LYS A 171 -4.57 7.49 35.20
CA LYS A 171 -4.47 7.12 36.61
C LYS A 171 -5.91 6.96 37.12
N PRO A 172 -6.32 5.77 37.58
CA PRO A 172 -7.59 5.67 38.29
C PRO A 172 -7.51 6.62 39.49
N VAL A 173 -8.43 7.58 39.53
CA VAL A 173 -8.59 8.43 40.69
C VAL A 173 -9.16 7.54 41.78
N ASP A 174 -8.39 7.26 42.83
CA ASP A 174 -8.82 6.52 44.03
C ASP A 174 -9.95 7.22 44.81
N ALA A 175 -10.51 8.30 44.25
CA ALA A 175 -11.64 9.06 44.80
C ALA A 175 -12.89 8.20 45.01
N GLY A 176 -13.01 7.05 44.32
CA GLY A 176 -14.08 6.09 44.55
C GLY A 176 -13.78 5.08 45.66
N ALA A 177 -12.53 4.60 45.77
CA ALA A 177 -12.16 3.54 46.70
C ALA A 177 -12.17 4.04 48.15
N GLU A 178 -11.62 5.23 48.44
CA GLU A 178 -11.68 5.77 49.80
C GLU A 178 -13.10 6.13 50.24
N VAL A 179 -13.93 6.65 49.32
CA VAL A 179 -15.32 7.02 49.62
C VAL A 179 -16.20 5.78 49.77
N TYR A 180 -15.93 4.76 48.96
CA TYR A 180 -16.57 3.44 49.07
C TYR A 180 -16.13 2.69 50.34
N GLU A 181 -14.84 2.72 50.70
CA GLU A 181 -14.36 2.16 51.97
C GLU A 181 -14.89 2.95 53.17
N LYS A 182 -14.91 4.29 53.12
CA LYS A 182 -15.52 5.13 54.16
C LYS A 182 -17.03 4.85 54.31
N SER A 183 -17.75 4.67 53.22
CA SER A 183 -19.20 4.35 53.25
C SER A 183 -19.46 2.90 53.68
N ARG A 184 -18.60 1.94 53.32
CA ARG A 184 -18.65 0.56 53.79
C ARG A 184 -18.34 0.47 55.28
N LEU A 185 -17.33 1.18 55.78
CA LEU A 185 -17.01 1.28 57.21
C LEU A 185 -18.13 1.96 58.00
N ALA A 186 -18.72 3.03 57.46
CA ALA A 186 -19.88 3.70 58.07
C ALA A 186 -21.13 2.79 58.09
N ALA A 187 -21.37 2.03 57.02
CA ALA A 187 -22.47 1.06 56.96
C ALA A 187 -22.23 -0.16 57.86
N ALA A 188 -20.98 -0.61 58.02
CA ALA A 188 -20.61 -1.68 58.94
C ALA A 188 -20.86 -1.27 60.40
N GLY A 189 -20.59 -0.01 60.76
CA GLY A 189 -20.94 0.55 62.07
C GLY A 189 -22.46 0.63 62.31
N LEU A 190 -23.28 0.69 61.25
CA LEU A 190 -24.74 0.70 61.33
C LEU A 190 -25.35 -0.71 61.34
N ALA A 191 -24.65 -1.69 60.75
CA ALA A 191 -25.06 -3.09 60.66
C ALA A 191 -24.59 -3.95 61.85
N GLN A 192 -23.81 -3.38 62.77
CA GLN A 192 -23.37 -4.10 63.97
C GLN A 192 -24.58 -4.34 64.89
N PRO A 193 -24.99 -5.60 65.13
CA PRO A 193 -26.06 -5.90 66.07
C PRO A 193 -25.50 -5.67 67.48
N GLY A 194 -25.80 -4.50 68.04
CA GLY A 194 -25.60 -4.20 69.45
C GLY A 194 -24.33 -3.43 69.78
N ALA A 195 -24.42 -2.10 69.74
CA ALA A 195 -23.81 -1.23 70.74
C ALA A 195 -24.43 0.17 70.66
N GLY A 196 -25.25 0.54 71.64
CA GLY A 196 -25.27 1.93 72.12
C GLY A 196 -26.58 2.71 72.12
N LYS A 197 -27.66 2.32 71.41
CA LYS A 197 -28.92 3.11 71.45
C LYS A 197 -30.19 2.36 71.83
N SER A 198 -30.31 1.06 71.52
CA SER A 198 -31.51 0.28 71.85
C SER A 198 -31.52 -0.30 73.27
N ALA A 199 -30.35 -0.59 73.86
CA ALA A 199 -30.24 -1.13 75.22
C ALA A 199 -30.57 -0.08 76.31
N ALA A 200 -30.12 1.18 76.13
CA ALA A 200 -30.42 2.27 77.05
C ALA A 200 -31.91 2.66 77.01
N ALA A 201 -32.49 2.78 75.81
CA ALA A 201 -33.90 3.11 75.63
C ALA A 201 -34.85 2.02 76.16
N SER A 202 -34.46 0.74 76.05
CA SER A 202 -35.25 -0.38 76.59
C SER A 202 -35.14 -0.52 78.10
N GLN A 203 -33.96 -0.28 78.70
CA GLN A 203 -33.80 -0.23 80.16
C GLN A 203 -34.56 0.93 80.81
N GLU A 204 -34.56 2.10 80.17
CA GLU A 204 -35.26 3.28 80.68
C GLU A 204 -36.79 3.14 80.57
N ALA A 205 -37.27 2.50 79.50
CA ALA A 205 -38.68 2.12 79.36
C ALA A 205 -39.10 1.06 80.39
N ALA A 206 -38.27 0.03 80.63
CA ALA A 206 -38.54 -1.01 81.63
C ALA A 206 -38.58 -0.44 83.05
N ASN A 207 -37.67 0.49 83.39
CA ASN A 207 -37.64 1.14 84.70
C ASN A 207 -38.86 2.04 84.94
N ARG A 208 -39.37 2.73 83.90
CA ARG A 208 -40.62 3.51 84.02
C ARG A 208 -41.85 2.62 84.23
N ILE A 209 -41.92 1.48 83.55
CA ILE A 209 -43.04 0.54 83.72
C ILE A 209 -43.04 -0.07 85.12
N LEU A 210 -41.87 -0.45 85.64
CA LEU A 210 -41.74 -0.96 87.02
C LEU A 210 -42.05 0.11 88.08
N ALA A 211 -41.67 1.37 87.85
CA ALA A 211 -42.03 2.48 88.75
C ALA A 211 -43.55 2.72 88.79
N ASN A 212 -44.21 2.70 87.64
CA ASN A 212 -45.66 2.88 87.55
C ASN A 212 -46.44 1.70 88.13
N TYR A 213 -45.94 0.47 87.98
CA TYR A 213 -46.55 -0.71 88.60
C TYR A 213 -46.46 -0.64 90.13
N ARG A 214 -45.30 -0.26 90.68
CA ARG A 214 -45.12 -0.08 92.12
C ARG A 214 -45.97 1.06 92.71
N ALA A 215 -46.22 2.11 91.94
CA ALA A 215 -47.11 3.19 92.34
C ALA A 215 -48.61 2.83 92.23
N SER A 216 -48.96 1.80 91.45
CA SER A 216 -50.33 1.34 91.24
C SER A 216 -50.74 0.17 92.13
N THR A 217 -49.79 -0.56 92.72
CA THR A 217 -50.06 -1.72 93.60
C THR A 217 -49.57 -1.49 95.04
N GLY A 218 -49.50 -0.22 95.48
CA GLY A 218 -49.20 0.20 96.85
C GLY A 218 -50.34 1.02 97.41
#